data_AF-A0A239K2P9-F1
#
_entry.id   AF-A0A239K2P9-F1
#
_cell.length_a   1.000
_cell.length_b   1.000
_cell.length_c   1.000
_cell.angle_alpha   90.00
_cell.angle_beta   90.00
_cell.angle_gamma   90.00
#
_symmetry.space_group_name_H-M   'P 1'
#
loop_
_entity.id
_entity.type
_entity.pdbx_description
1 polymer ?
#
loop_
_entity_poly.entity_id
_entity_poly.type
_entity_poly.pdbx_seq_one_letter_code
_entity_poly.pdbx_strand_id
1 'polypeptide(L)' 'MAEFLYVAEAVDGKNAPKSGNVTATNSEAAEKQVKALFAYPVKVFLRGVTIIAPSSEVVTDPWGASVEGTNSLDVSTKEE' A
#
# COMPACT_ATOMS: atom_id res chain seq x y z
N MET A 1 5.45 -8.08 3.69
CA MET A 1 5.01 -8.04 2.28
C MET A 1 5.48 -6.72 1.70
N ALA A 2 5.55 -6.56 0.39
CA ALA A 2 5.98 -5.32 -0.23
C ALA A 2 4.97 -4.87 -1.28
N GLU A 3 4.82 -3.56 -1.39
CA GLU A 3 4.09 -2.92 -2.47
C GLU A 3 5.04 -2.63 -3.62
N PHE A 4 4.65 -3.07 -4.81
CA PHE A 4 5.37 -2.86 -6.05
C PHE A 4 4.54 -1.95 -6.94
N LEU A 5 5.11 -0.82 -7.38
CA LEU A 5 4.50 -0.04 -8.44
C LEU A 5 4.78 -0.75 -9.77
N TYR A 6 3.74 -0.97 -10.56
CA TYR A 6 3.81 -1.64 -11.85
C TYR A 6 3.34 -0.74 -12.98
N VAL A 7 3.89 -0.96 -14.16
CA VAL A 7 3.39 -0.46 -15.44
C VAL A 7 3.16 -1.65 -16.35
N ALA A 8 1.93 -1.82 -16.81
CA ALA A 8 1.49 -2.89 -17.70
C ALA A 8 1.17 -2.33 -19.08
N GLU A 9 1.91 -2.79 -20.09
CA GLU A 9 1.73 -2.37 -21.49
C GLU A 9 1.22 -3.55 -22.31
N ALA A 10 0.17 -3.35 -23.12
CA ALA A 10 -0.31 -4.41 -24.00
C ALA A 10 0.76 -4.76 -25.05
N VAL A 11 1.03 -6.06 -25.22
CA VAL A 11 2.01 -6.53 -26.21
C VAL A 11 1.62 -6.13 -27.63
N ASP A 12 0.32 -6.09 -27.90
CA ASP A 12 -0.29 -5.75 -29.19
C ASP A 12 -0.33 -4.23 -29.45
N GLY A 13 0.01 -3.40 -28.46
CA GLY A 13 0.06 -1.93 -28.59
C GLY A 13 -1.29 -1.23 -28.77
N LYS A 14 -2.40 -1.97 -28.86
CA LYS A 14 -3.75 -1.43 -29.03
C LYS A 14 -4.33 -0.77 -27.78
N ASN A 15 -3.86 -1.17 -26.60
CA ASN A 15 -4.36 -0.63 -25.33
C ASN A 15 -3.32 0.28 -24.70
N ALA A 16 -3.78 1.40 -24.14
CA ALA A 16 -2.94 2.32 -23.40
C ALA A 16 -2.24 1.62 -22.20
N PRO A 17 -1.01 2.02 -21.87
CA PRO A 17 -0.30 1.49 -20.71
C PRO A 17 -1.09 1.80 -19.44
N LYS A 18 -1.19 0.82 -18.54
CA LYS A 18 -1.83 0.98 -17.23
C LYS A 18 -0.81 0.86 -16.12
N SER A 19 -0.80 1.82 -15.22
CA SER A 19 0.06 1.80 -14.03
C SER A 19 -0.76 1.67 -12.75
N GLY A 20 -0.18 1.06 -11.73
CA GLY A 20 -0.81 0.90 -10.41
C GLY A 20 0.13 0.26 -9.41
N ASN A 21 -0.40 -0.08 -8.24
CA ASN A 21 0.36 -0.65 -7.14
C ASN A 21 -0.17 -2.07 -6.88
N VAL A 22 0.72 -3.01 -6.59
CA VAL A 22 0.35 -4.38 -6.22
C VAL A 22 1.12 -4.82 -4.98
N THR A 23 0.42 -5.40 -4.02
CA THR A 23 1.05 -5.97 -2.82
C THR A 23 1.38 -7.43 -3.05
N ALA A 24 2.66 -7.77 -2.96
CA ALA A 24 3.13 -9.13 -3.13
C ALA A 24 4.27 -9.47 -2.16
N THR A 25 4.59 -10.75 -2.05
CA THR A 25 5.73 -11.19 -1.24
C THR A 25 7.07 -10.86 -1.89
N ASN A 26 7.15 -10.98 -3.22
CA ASN A 26 8.35 -10.75 -4.03
C ASN A 26 7.97 -10.21 -5.42
N SER A 27 8.94 -9.70 -6.19
CA SER A 27 8.73 -9.17 -7.55
C SER A 27 8.12 -10.19 -8.51
N GLU A 28 8.50 -11.46 -8.43
CA GLU A 28 7.94 -12.51 -9.30
C GLU A 28 6.44 -12.75 -9.02
N ALA A 29 6.06 -12.72 -7.74
CA ALA A 29 4.67 -12.83 -7.33
C ALA A 29 3.86 -11.60 -7.75
N ALA A 30 4.45 -10.39 -7.64
CA ALA A 30 3.85 -9.15 -8.13
C ALA A 30 3.59 -9.21 -9.63
N GLU A 31 4.57 -9.62 -10.43
CA GLU A 31 4.43 -9.73 -11.87
C GLU A 31 3.31 -10.72 -12.26
N LYS A 32 3.29 -11.89 -11.61
CA LYS A 32 2.26 -12.92 -11.86
C LYS A 32 0.85 -12.41 -11.52
N GLN A 33 0.69 -11.70 -10.40
CA GLN A 33 -0.59 -11.08 -10.05
C GLN A 33 -1.01 -10.03 -11.07
N VAL A 34 -0.10 -9.12 -11.45
CA VAL A 34 -0.39 -8.08 -12.44
C VAL A 34 -0.81 -8.70 -13.77
N LYS A 35 -0.08 -9.70 -14.27
CA LYS A 35 -0.44 -10.41 -15.51
C LYS A 35 -1.83 -11.05 -15.43
N ALA A 36 -2.23 -11.57 -14.27
CA ALA A 36 -3.54 -12.18 -14.07
C ALA A 36 -4.71 -11.16 -14.08
N LEU A 37 -4.45 -9.87 -13.87
CA LEU A 37 -5.47 -8.81 -13.93
C LEU A 37 -5.90 -8.47 -15.36
N PHE A 38 -5.11 -8.86 -16.37
CA PHE A 38 -5.37 -8.54 -17.77
C PHE A 38 -5.82 -9.79 -18.53
N ALA A 39 -6.92 -9.68 -19.28
CA ALA A 39 -7.43 -10.74 -20.15
C ALA A 39 -6.63 -10.92 -21.46
N TYR A 40 -5.52 -10.20 -21.61
CA TYR A 40 -4.68 -10.17 -22.80
C TYR A 40 -3.19 -10.10 -22.39
N PRO A 41 -2.26 -10.51 -23.26
CA PRO A 41 -0.84 -10.49 -22.94
C PRO A 41 -0.33 -9.06 -22.74
N VAL A 42 0.25 -8.82 -21.57
CA VAL A 42 0.89 -7.55 -21.18
C VAL A 42 2.35 -7.75 -20.82
N LYS A 43 3.19 -6.78 -21.17
CA LYS A 43 4.54 -6.61 -20.61
C LYS A 43 4.42 -5.85 -19.30
N VAL A 44 5.02 -6.37 -18.24
CA VAL A 44 4.96 -5.75 -16.91
C VAL A 44 6.34 -5.23 -16.56
N PHE A 45 6.40 -3.97 -16.15
CA PHE A 45 7.59 -3.34 -15.62
C PHE A 45 7.34 -2.97 -14.16
N LEU A 46 8.06 -3.60 -13.24
CA LEU A 46 8.01 -3.26 -11.83
C LEU A 46 9.05 -2.17 -11.54
N ARG A 47 8.62 -1.09 -10.88
CA ARG A 47 9.43 0.07 -10.52
C ARG A 47 9.27 0.33 -9.03
N GLY A 48 10.36 0.31 -8.27
CA GLY A 48 10.32 0.62 -6.84
C GLY A 48 9.65 -0.45 -5.98
N VAL A 49 10.14 -0.61 -4.76
CA VAL A 49 9.61 -1.55 -3.77
C VAL A 49 9.40 -0.75 -2.49
N THR A 50 8.15 -0.55 -2.09
CA THR A 50 7.82 0.01 -0.78
C THR A 50 7.57 -1.17 0.14
N ILE A 51 8.46 -1.43 1.09
CA ILE A 51 8.25 -2.51 2.06
C ILE A 51 7.18 -2.06 3.04
N ILE A 52 5.98 -2.64 2.92
CA ILE A 52 4.95 -2.55 3.94
C ILE A 52 5.37 -3.54 5.04
N ALA A 53 6.25 -3.07 5.92
CA ALA A 53 6.42 -3.72 7.20
C ALA A 53 5.06 -3.72 7.90
N PRO A 54 4.62 -4.82 8.54
CA PRO A 54 3.57 -4.70 9.53
C PRO A 54 4.15 -3.76 10.59
N SER A 55 3.69 -2.51 10.62
CA SER A 55 3.85 -1.71 11.82
C SER A 55 3.16 -2.50 12.92
N SER A 56 3.94 -3.19 13.75
CA SER A 56 3.49 -3.46 15.11
C SER A 56 2.96 -2.14 15.64
N GLU A 57 1.70 -2.12 16.05
CA GLU A 57 1.26 -1.12 16.99
C GLU A 57 2.28 -1.11 18.14
N VAL A 58 3.08 -0.06 18.20
CA VAL A 58 3.46 0.66 19.41
C VAL A 58 4.32 1.85 18.97
N VAL A 59 3.70 3.02 19.10
CA VAL A 59 4.37 4.29 19.30
C VAL A 59 5.32 4.12 20.48
N THR A 60 6.62 4.18 20.23
CA THR A 60 7.59 4.59 21.24
C THR A 60 8.67 5.44 20.57
N ASP A 61 8.33 6.72 20.41
CA ASP A 61 9.31 7.79 20.23
C ASP A 61 10.42 7.67 21.30
N PRO A 62 11.71 7.66 20.91
CA PRO A 62 12.83 7.48 21.84
C PRO A 62 13.21 8.76 22.60
N TRP A 63 12.56 9.90 22.31
CA TRP A 63 12.73 11.14 23.05
C TRP A 63 11.38 11.62 23.56
N GLY A 64 11.22 11.55 24.88
CA GLY A 64 10.01 12.02 25.55
C GLY A 64 9.69 13.48 25.21
N ALA A 65 8.50 13.66 24.63
CA ALA A 65 7.71 14.88 24.74
C ALA A 65 6.28 14.46 25.05
N SER A 66 6.01 14.22 26.34
CA SER A 66 4.66 14.40 26.89
C SER A 66 4.32 15.88 26.78
N VAL A 67 3.32 16.23 25.97
CA VAL A 67 2.43 17.41 26.08
C VAL A 67 1.32 17.21 25.02
N GLU A 68 0.16 16.68 25.38
CA GLU A 68 -1.02 17.41 25.88
C GLU A 68 -1.75 18.24 24.80
N GLY A 69 -3.03 17.90 24.60
CA GLY A 69 -4.08 18.78 24.09
C GLY A 69 -4.66 18.39 22.71
N THR A 70 -5.96 18.48 22.42
CA THR A 70 -7.15 18.74 23.24
C THR A 70 -8.39 18.47 22.37
N ASN A 71 -9.43 17.90 22.97
CA ASN A 71 -10.85 18.23 22.81
C ASN A 71 -11.62 17.96 21.49
N SER A 72 -12.59 17.05 21.57
CA SER A 72 -14.00 17.28 21.19
C SER A 72 -14.83 16.26 22.01
N LEU A 73 -15.52 16.70 23.08
CA LEU A 73 -16.99 16.89 23.15
C LEU A 73 -17.75 15.64 22.67
N ASP A 74 -18.62 14.95 23.41
CA ASP A 74 -19.57 15.31 24.46
C ASP A 74 -20.30 14.00 24.88
N VAL A 75 -20.68 13.82 26.15
CA VAL A 75 -22.03 13.40 26.61
C VAL A 75 -22.07 12.63 27.95
N SER A 76 -22.81 13.23 28.88
CA SER A 76 -23.52 12.70 30.08
C SER A 76 -22.72 11.94 31.14
N THR A 77 -22.33 12.56 32.26
CA THR A 77 -23.20 12.84 33.43
C THR A 77 -24.11 11.68 33.82
N LYS A 78 -23.78 10.97 34.90
CA LYS A 78 -24.41 11.17 36.22
C LYS A 78 -23.88 10.13 37.22
N GLU A 79 -23.25 10.61 38.28
CA GLU A 79 -23.06 9.87 39.53
C GLU A 79 -24.39 9.88 40.30
N GLU A 80 -24.83 8.73 40.79
CA GLU A 80 -25.23 8.49 42.18
C GLU A 80 -25.28 6.97 42.46
#